data_AF-R6MUE5-F1
#
_entry.id   AF-R6MUE5-F1
#
_cell.length_a   1.000
_cell.length_b   1.000
_cell.length_c   1.000
_cell.angle_alpha   90.00
_cell.angle_beta   90.00
_cell.angle_gamma   90.00
#
_symmetry.space_group_name_H-M   'P 1'
#
loop_
_entity.id
_entity.type
_entity.pdbx_description
1 polymer ?
#
loop_
_entity_poly.entity_id
_entity_poly.type
_entity_poly.pdbx_seq_one_letter_code
_entity_poly.pdbx_strand_id
1 'polypeptide(L)'
;MIRAKANSYYIRPQALDIFFAKNKDFDRQYTEFGGWKGRSHRGFLPTGETASFIIAGEDIEKRKAVIRMFQQDHWFYSQNILRLEGAGEGEPFLSGQLRLSEEFLSHILLN
;
A
#
# COMPACT_ATOMS: atom_id res chain seq x y z
N MET A 1 -11.22 4.38 13.07
CA MET A 1 -10.49 5.49 12.39
C MET A 1 -9.33 5.02 11.48
N ILE A 2 -9.18 3.71 11.18
CA ILE A 2 -8.01 3.15 10.46
C ILE A 2 -8.30 2.79 8.99
N ARG A 3 -9.56 2.77 8.55
CA ARG A 3 -9.96 2.52 7.15
C ARG A 3 -9.53 3.62 6.15
N ALA A 4 -9.12 4.80 6.62
CA ALA A 4 -8.95 5.98 5.77
C ALA A 4 -7.53 6.15 5.17
N LYS A 5 -6.50 5.45 5.66
CA LYS A 5 -5.11 5.74 5.26
C LYS A 5 -4.60 4.98 4.03
N ALA A 6 -5.18 3.83 3.67
CA ALA A 6 -4.84 3.17 2.41
C ALA A 6 -5.53 3.84 1.20
N ASN A 7 -6.72 4.40 1.41
CA ASN A 7 -7.52 5.07 0.37
C ASN A 7 -7.01 6.48 0.03
N SER A 8 -6.08 7.03 0.82
CA SER A 8 -5.66 8.41 0.65
C SER A 8 -4.93 8.65 -0.66
N TYR A 9 -4.24 7.68 -1.25
CA TYR A 9 -3.61 7.87 -2.57
C TYR A 9 -4.61 8.39 -3.64
N TYR A 10 -5.83 7.87 -3.64
CA TYR A 10 -6.84 8.21 -4.65
C TYR A 10 -7.77 9.36 -4.25
N ILE A 11 -7.89 9.68 -2.95
CA ILE A 11 -8.88 10.66 -2.44
C ILE A 11 -8.20 11.87 -1.79
N ARG A 12 -7.04 11.68 -1.14
CA ARG A 12 -6.26 12.71 -0.43
C ARG A 12 -4.76 12.37 -0.45
N PRO A 13 -4.09 12.44 -1.61
CA PRO A 13 -2.71 11.97 -1.77
C PRO A 13 -1.74 12.61 -0.76
N GLN A 14 -2.04 13.84 -0.31
CA GLN A 14 -1.26 14.58 0.68
C GLN A 14 -1.21 13.91 2.06
N ALA A 15 -2.17 13.05 2.40
CA ALA A 15 -2.11 12.29 3.66
C ALA A 15 -0.99 11.23 3.67
N LEU A 16 -0.43 10.90 2.50
CA LEU A 16 0.75 10.06 2.37
C LEU A 16 2.06 10.87 2.36
N ASP A 17 2.00 12.21 2.43
CA ASP A 17 3.19 13.07 2.46
C ASP A 17 4.09 12.79 3.68
N ILE A 18 3.53 12.21 4.75
CA ILE A 18 4.32 11.74 5.89
C ILE A 18 5.30 10.60 5.51
N PHE A 19 4.97 9.78 4.51
CA PHE A 19 5.86 8.74 3.99
C PHE A 19 6.91 9.29 3.01
N PHE A 20 6.80 10.57 2.64
CA PHE A 20 7.86 11.30 1.94
C PHE A 20 8.91 11.88 2.88
N ALA A 21 8.75 11.77 4.20
CA ALA A 21 9.77 12.18 5.14
C ALA A 21 11.07 11.43 4.84
N LYS A 22 12.03 12.14 4.23
CA LYS A 22 13.35 11.61 3.92
C LYS A 22 14.10 11.38 5.22
N ASN A 23 14.90 10.33 5.27
CA ASN A 23 15.95 10.26 6.26
C ASN A 23 16.94 11.40 5.96
N LYS A 24 17.06 12.37 6.88
CA LYS A 24 17.86 13.60 6.70
C LYS A 24 19.35 13.30 6.46
N ASP A 25 19.80 12.11 6.81
CA ASP A 25 21.21 11.71 6.73
C ASP A 25 21.57 10.98 5.42
N PHE A 26 20.59 10.45 4.69
CA PHE A 26 20.89 9.52 3.57
C PHE A 26 20.18 9.80 2.23
N ASP A 27 19.39 10.88 2.11
CA ASP A 27 18.59 11.22 0.91
C ASP A 27 17.83 10.01 0.30
N ARG A 28 17.48 9.05 1.16
CA ARG A 28 16.73 7.84 0.83
C ARG A 28 15.44 7.83 1.64
N GLN A 29 14.39 7.27 1.03
CA GLN A 29 13.17 6.92 1.76
C GLN A 29 13.53 5.84 2.79
N TYR A 30 12.90 5.88 3.96
CA TYR A 30 13.05 4.81 4.94
C TYR A 30 12.60 3.49 4.30
N THR A 31 13.52 2.53 4.19
CA THR A 31 13.29 1.18 3.66
C THR A 31 12.17 0.45 4.42
N GLU A 32 11.87 0.89 5.64
CA GLU A 32 10.87 0.33 6.54
C GLU A 32 9.42 0.51 6.06
N PHE A 33 9.17 1.44 5.15
CA PHE A 33 7.82 1.71 4.63
C PHE A 33 7.54 1.05 3.28
N GLY A 34 8.55 0.49 2.61
CA GLY A 34 8.47 0.11 1.20
C GLY A 34 8.24 1.32 0.29
N GLY A 35 7.74 1.08 -0.92
CA GLY A 35 7.33 2.13 -1.86
C GLY A 35 8.03 2.08 -3.21
N TRP A 36 7.23 2.21 -4.28
CA TRP A 36 7.77 2.32 -5.63
C TRP A 36 8.00 3.79 -6.00
N LYS A 37 9.13 4.10 -6.62
CA LYS A 37 9.24 5.32 -7.44
C LYS A 37 8.46 5.08 -8.73
N GLY A 38 7.31 5.75 -8.88
CA GLY A 38 6.56 5.71 -10.12
C GLY A 38 7.39 6.23 -11.30
N ARG A 39 7.31 5.58 -12.47
CA ARG A 39 8.02 6.02 -13.68
C ARG A 39 7.50 7.36 -14.23
N SER A 40 6.21 7.63 -14.07
CA SER A 40 5.55 8.87 -14.51
C SER A 40 4.89 9.64 -13.35
N HIS A 41 4.71 8.99 -12.21
CA HIS A 41 4.12 9.58 -11.02
C HIS A 41 5.22 9.94 -10.02
N ARG A 42 5.37 11.23 -9.70
CA ARG A 42 6.33 11.71 -8.69
C ARG A 42 5.88 11.47 -7.24
N GLY A 43 4.67 10.93 -7.06
CA GLY A 43 4.09 10.57 -5.77
C GLY A 43 4.63 9.25 -5.19
N PHE A 44 4.35 9.03 -3.90
CA PHE A 44 4.66 7.79 -3.20
C PHE A 44 3.59 6.75 -3.54
N LEU A 45 4.01 5.60 -4.06
CA LEU A 45 3.12 4.49 -4.37
C LEU A 45 3.21 3.46 -3.23
N PRO A 46 2.17 3.33 -2.40
CA PRO A 46 2.23 2.47 -1.23
C PRO A 46 2.28 0.99 -1.64
N THR A 47 3.02 0.18 -0.88
CA THR A 47 3.13 -1.27 -1.06
C THR A 47 2.39 -2.03 0.05
N GLY A 48 2.38 -3.36 -0.04
CA GLY A 48 1.99 -4.22 1.07
C GLY A 48 2.80 -3.96 2.35
N GLU A 49 4.09 -3.58 2.26
CA GLU A 49 4.85 -3.18 3.45
C GLU A 49 4.28 -1.90 4.06
N THR A 50 3.92 -0.91 3.24
CA THR A 50 3.27 0.31 3.75
C THR A 50 1.98 -0.02 4.50
N ALA A 51 1.13 -0.90 3.94
CA ALA A 51 -0.08 -1.37 4.61
C ALA A 51 0.24 -2.12 5.92
N SER A 52 1.23 -3.01 5.89
CA SER A 52 1.65 -3.76 7.08
C SER A 52 2.19 -2.83 8.16
N PHE A 53 2.97 -1.81 7.82
CA PHE A 53 3.49 -0.84 8.78
C PHE A 53 2.34 -0.10 9.47
N ILE A 54 1.36 0.39 8.69
CA ILE A 54 0.20 1.13 9.22
C ILE A 54 -0.69 0.26 10.11
N ILE A 55 -0.94 -0.99 9.72
CA ILE A 55 -1.91 -1.87 10.38
C ILE A 55 -1.29 -2.66 11.53
N ALA A 56 -0.09 -3.18 11.33
CA ALA A 56 0.56 -4.11 12.25
C ALA A 56 1.65 -3.46 13.09
N GLY A 57 2.32 -2.40 12.61
CA GLY A 57 3.55 -1.91 13.24
C GLY A 57 4.55 -3.06 13.39
N GLU A 58 5.02 -3.29 14.61
CA GLU A 58 5.95 -4.38 14.97
C GLU A 58 5.25 -5.70 15.35
N ASP A 59 3.91 -5.74 15.39
CA ASP A 59 3.15 -6.92 15.81
C ASP A 59 3.13 -8.01 14.72
N ILE A 60 3.82 -9.12 14.98
CA ILE A 60 3.97 -10.21 14.02
C ILE A 60 2.65 -10.92 13.70
N GLU A 61 1.74 -11.05 14.66
CA GLU A 61 0.45 -11.71 14.43
C GLU A 61 -0.46 -10.85 13.56
N LYS A 62 -0.43 -9.53 13.77
CA LYS A 62 -1.09 -8.58 12.87
C LYS A 62 -0.45 -8.58 11.49
N ARG A 63 0.87 -8.72 11.38
CA ARG A 63 1.55 -8.83 10.07
C ARG A 63 1.06 -10.06 9.29
N LYS A 64 0.91 -11.21 9.96
CA LYS A 64 0.33 -12.41 9.33
C LYS A 64 -1.10 -12.15 8.85
N ALA A 65 -1.90 -11.41 9.62
CA ALA A 65 -3.25 -11.02 9.20
C ALA A 65 -3.22 -10.14 7.95
N VAL A 66 -2.31 -9.15 7.87
CA VAL A 66 -2.14 -8.31 6.68
C VAL A 66 -1.74 -9.13 5.46
N ILE A 67 -0.81 -10.09 5.59
CA ILE A 67 -0.44 -10.98 4.48
C ILE A 67 -1.66 -11.74 3.96
N ARG A 68 -2.49 -12.28 4.86
CA ARG A 68 -3.73 -12.97 4.49
C ARG A 68 -4.73 -12.06 3.76
N MET A 69 -4.80 -10.77 4.08
CA MET A 69 -5.71 -9.84 3.41
C MET A 69 -5.43 -9.69 1.91
N PHE A 70 -4.19 -9.95 1.47
CA PHE A 70 -3.77 -9.78 0.07
C PHE A 70 -3.59 -11.11 -0.67
N GLN A 71 -3.88 -12.25 -0.04
CA GLN A 71 -3.92 -13.54 -0.72
C GLN A 71 -5.11 -13.62 -1.68
N GLN A 72 -5.00 -14.47 -2.71
CA GLN A 72 -6.00 -14.58 -3.77
C GLN A 72 -7.35 -15.15 -3.30
N ASP A 73 -7.34 -15.88 -2.19
CA ASP A 73 -8.53 -16.45 -1.55
C ASP A 73 -9.27 -15.45 -0.64
N HIS A 74 -8.64 -14.31 -0.31
CA HIS A 74 -9.27 -13.27 0.48
C HIS A 74 -10.31 -12.48 -0.34
N TRP A 75 -11.37 -12.02 0.31
CA TRP A 75 -12.47 -11.30 -0.35
C TRP A 75 -12.06 -10.01 -1.07
N PHE A 76 -10.95 -9.39 -0.66
CA PHE A 76 -10.37 -8.27 -1.41
C PHE A 76 -10.01 -8.64 -2.85
N TYR A 77 -9.45 -9.83 -3.04
CA TYR A 77 -9.07 -10.33 -4.36
C TYR A 77 -10.28 -10.91 -5.09
N SER A 78 -11.05 -11.79 -4.44
CA SER A 78 -12.17 -12.48 -5.10
C SER A 78 -13.32 -11.57 -5.50
N GLN A 79 -13.45 -10.40 -4.86
CA GLN A 79 -14.42 -9.36 -5.24
C GLN A 79 -13.80 -8.24 -6.10
N ASN A 80 -12.56 -8.43 -6.59
CA ASN A 80 -11.83 -7.44 -7.39
C ASN A 80 -11.81 -6.05 -6.75
N ILE A 81 -11.45 -5.95 -5.46
CA ILE A 81 -11.44 -4.69 -4.71
C ILE A 81 -10.02 -4.13 -4.61
N LEU A 82 -9.11 -4.93 -4.05
CA LEU A 82 -7.76 -4.51 -3.69
C LEU A 82 -6.80 -5.69 -3.82
N ARG A 83 -5.61 -5.45 -4.39
CA ARG A 83 -4.56 -6.46 -4.53
C ARG A 83 -3.17 -5.84 -4.51
N LEU A 84 -2.15 -6.70 -4.45
CA LEU A 84 -0.75 -6.32 -4.65
C LEU A 84 -0.36 -6.63 -6.09
N GLU A 85 0.31 -5.70 -6.76
CA GLU A 85 0.82 -5.88 -8.13
C GLU A 85 2.27 -5.46 -8.27
N GLY A 86 2.94 -6.04 -9.26
CA GLY A 86 4.24 -5.56 -9.73
C GLY A 86 5.45 -6.04 -8.94
N ALA A 87 5.31 -6.80 -7.84
CA ALA A 87 6.47 -7.37 -7.14
C ALA A 87 7.43 -8.05 -8.15
N GLY A 88 8.70 -7.68 -8.10
CA GLY A 88 9.72 -8.21 -9.01
C GLY A 88 9.99 -9.69 -8.74
N GLU A 89 10.60 -10.38 -9.69
CA GLU A 89 11.02 -11.77 -9.49
C GLU A 89 12.02 -11.85 -8.32
N GLY A 90 11.75 -12.75 -7.36
CA GLY A 90 12.55 -12.91 -6.15
C GLY A 90 12.29 -11.88 -5.05
N GLU A 91 11.42 -10.89 -5.28
CA GLU A 91 11.09 -9.88 -4.27
C GLU A 91 10.08 -10.41 -3.23
N PRO A 92 10.08 -9.86 -1.99
CA PRO A 92 9.11 -10.22 -0.96
C PRO A 92 7.66 -9.99 -1.42
N PHE A 93 6.73 -10.83 -0.96
CA PHE A 93 5.30 -10.74 -1.32
C PHE A 93 4.71 -9.35 -1.08
N LEU A 94 5.07 -8.69 0.03
CA LEU A 94 4.53 -7.38 0.40
C LEU A 94 5.14 -6.21 -0.42
N SER A 95 6.16 -6.46 -1.24
CA SER A 95 6.81 -5.43 -2.08
C SER A 95 5.92 -4.93 -3.23
N GLY A 96 4.85 -5.66 -3.52
CA GLY A 96 3.88 -5.27 -4.55
C GLY A 96 3.18 -3.96 -4.19
N GLN A 97 2.91 -3.15 -5.21
CA GLN A 97 2.12 -1.93 -5.10
C GLN A 97 0.68 -2.27 -4.69
N LEU A 98 0.12 -1.54 -3.72
CA LEU A 98 -1.32 -1.58 -3.44
C LEU A 98 -2.11 -1.03 -4.62
N ARG A 99 -3.01 -1.84 -5.16
CA ARG A 99 -3.84 -1.52 -6.33
C ARG A 99 -5.31 -1.75 -6.03
N LEU A 100 -6.05 -0.64 -5.96
CA LEU A 100 -7.52 -0.68 -6.01
C LEU A 100 -7.97 -0.94 -7.44
N SER A 101 -9.06 -1.68 -7.61
CA SER A 101 -9.70 -1.80 -8.91
C SER A 101 -10.35 -0.48 -9.33
N GLU A 102 -10.41 -0.26 -10.64
CA GLU A 102 -11.06 0.92 -11.21
C GLU A 102 -12.57 0.92 -10.92
N GLU A 103 -13.20 -0.25 -10.92
CA GLU A 103 -14.61 -0.42 -10.58
C GLU A 103 -14.90 0.03 -9.14
N PHE A 104 -14.14 -0.49 -8.17
CA PHE A 104 -14.33 -0.12 -6.76
C PHE A 104 -13.98 1.34 -6.50
N LEU A 105 -12.94 1.86 -7.16
CA LEU A 105 -12.58 3.26 -7.07
C LEU A 105 -13.70 4.16 -7.62
N SER A 106 -14.27 3.81 -8.77
CA SER A 106 -15.40 4.54 -9.37
C SER A 106 -16.62 4.51 -8.45
N HIS A 107 -16.91 3.37 -7.83
CA HIS A 107 -17.99 3.24 -6.86
C HIS A 107 -17.81 4.16 -5.63
N ILE A 108 -16.58 4.40 -5.19
CA ILE A 108 -16.30 5.31 -4.07
C ILE A 108 -16.33 6.78 -4.48
N LEU A 109 -15.86 7.11 -5.69
CA LEU A 109 -15.68 8.50 -6.11
C LEU A 109 -16.91 9.12 -6.78
N LEU A 110 -17.78 8.30 -7.39
CA LEU A 110 -18.87 8.78 -8.25
C LEU A 110 -20.27 8.46 -7.73
N ASN A 111 -20.38 7.75 -6.59
CA ASN A 111 -21.66 7.44 -5.94
C ASN A 111 -21.77 8.07 -4.55
#